data_AF-A0A8H7WD51-F1
#
_entry.id   AF-A0A8H7WD51-F1
#
_cell.length_a   1.000
_cell.length_b   1.000
_cell.length_c   1.000
_cell.angle_alpha   90.00
_cell.angle_beta   90.00
_cell.angle_gamma   90.00
#
_symmetry.space_group_name_H-M   'P 1'
#
loop_
_entity.id
_entity.type
_entity.pdbx_description
1 polymer ?
#
loop_
_entity_poly.entity_id
_entity_poly.type
_entity_poly.pdbx_seq_one_letter_code
_entity_poly.pdbx_strand_id
1 'polypeptide(L)'
;MGSSTGMDQIRAAVVDGRTANIRYRQNELQALHQSLCSNVDEILLAITKDGNGDASTEPSFEADAEYSHTMSAVKQFYSSLNFEQSHKDEYLLANGADNASRRVGKGLVVIRPTTHTRLYSIICPIAAAITAGNCVCLELEGTILNIDRVLKKILSEALDDDTFCISNTTVQEPTGCIVDQTSTESQPTLNQLSSNASSRTIAIVDRAADVELAAKTIINARFSFQGNSAYSPDLVIVNDFVKAKFTEACIQYASKFHTKKASRRQQVPSQTKKAFKEAEEKGQVSVFGSNDFVLADVRERNCSITKMKVSGCYLPILECTSLVDALMSQKSESTFLAAYLFSDPPTAKFLAQHLDATVTYVNQIPAHLLIGPAAPITSQSPPFPHKYSTDMFSSERPEFISSPSKELLALESILGGEEVLARELRKNAVEPLPKTGQPLGHAVGFFEQGIFLGAGLFLSFVIPSLAYGSWVLGRGAWRLAKR
;
A
#
# COMPACT_ATOMS: atom_id res chain seq x y z
N MET A 1 36.24 -12.56 -9.43
CA MET A 1 37.25 -11.56 -9.00
C MET A 1 36.77 -10.10 -9.15
N GLY A 2 35.57 -9.80 -9.65
CA GLY A 2 35.13 -8.42 -9.91
C GLY A 2 34.19 -7.75 -8.88
N SER A 3 33.64 -8.46 -7.89
CA SER A 3 32.63 -7.86 -6.98
C SER A 3 33.22 -7.06 -5.82
N SER A 4 34.42 -7.39 -5.34
CA SER A 4 35.07 -6.66 -4.24
C SER A 4 35.52 -5.27 -4.67
N THR A 5 36.03 -5.13 -5.90
CA THR A 5 36.57 -3.88 -6.42
C THR A 5 35.50 -2.80 -6.59
N GLY A 6 34.31 -3.17 -7.11
CA GLY A 6 33.21 -2.22 -7.32
C GLY A 6 32.60 -1.70 -6.01
N MET A 7 32.52 -2.53 -4.97
CA MET A 7 32.02 -2.09 -3.66
C MET A 7 32.97 -1.12 -2.97
N ASP A 8 34.27 -1.31 -3.11
CA ASP A 8 35.28 -0.41 -2.54
C ASP A 8 35.30 0.95 -3.28
N GLN A 9 35.10 0.95 -4.60
CA GLN A 9 34.91 2.17 -5.40
C GLN A 9 33.69 2.97 -4.95
N ILE A 10 32.55 2.32 -4.79
CA ILE A 10 31.33 2.98 -4.31
C ILE A 10 31.53 3.56 -2.91
N ARG A 11 32.19 2.83 -2.00
CA ARG A 11 32.49 3.34 -0.66
C ARG A 11 33.36 4.59 -0.73
N ALA A 12 34.34 4.63 -1.62
CA ALA A 12 35.14 5.82 -1.86
C ALA A 12 34.28 6.99 -2.40
N ALA A 13 33.38 6.73 -3.36
CA ALA A 13 32.48 7.73 -3.91
C ALA A 13 31.49 8.30 -2.89
N VAL A 14 31.02 7.48 -1.94
CA VAL A 14 30.18 7.92 -0.82
C VAL A 14 30.95 8.87 0.10
N VAL A 15 32.23 8.59 0.36
CA VAL A 15 33.09 9.47 1.18
C VAL A 15 33.41 10.77 0.45
N ASP A 16 33.66 10.72 -0.86
CA ASP A 16 33.93 11.88 -1.72
C ASP A 16 32.69 12.78 -1.89
N GLY A 17 31.49 12.22 -1.71
CA GLY A 17 30.24 12.97 -1.79
C GLY A 17 29.85 13.38 -3.21
N ARG A 18 30.29 12.64 -4.24
CA ARG A 18 30.03 12.96 -5.66
C ARG A 18 28.56 13.14 -5.98
N THR A 19 27.72 12.31 -5.36
CA THR A 19 26.26 12.31 -5.53
C THR A 19 25.59 13.49 -4.82
N ALA A 20 26.31 14.30 -4.05
CA ALA A 20 25.75 15.49 -3.40
C ALA A 20 25.31 16.54 -4.43
N ASN A 21 26.04 16.68 -5.54
CA ASN A 21 25.75 17.67 -6.58
C ASN A 21 24.48 17.32 -7.38
N ILE A 22 23.53 18.24 -7.43
CA ILE A 22 22.26 18.02 -8.15
C ILE A 22 22.43 17.94 -9.66
N ARG A 23 23.38 18.67 -10.25
CA ARG A 23 23.67 18.54 -11.69
C ARG A 23 24.14 17.15 -12.05
N TYR A 24 24.93 16.53 -11.18
CA TYR A 24 25.32 15.14 -11.32
C TYR A 24 24.09 14.22 -11.31
N ARG A 25 23.21 14.35 -10.31
CA ARG A 25 21.95 13.56 -10.23
C ARG A 25 21.06 13.75 -11.46
N GLN A 26 20.96 14.98 -11.98
CA GLN A 26 20.20 15.26 -13.21
C GLN A 26 20.80 14.55 -14.43
N ASN A 27 22.14 14.58 -14.57
CA ASN A 27 22.83 13.92 -15.66
C ASN A 27 22.66 12.39 -15.61
N GLU A 28 22.81 11.78 -14.43
CA GLU A 28 22.59 10.33 -14.24
C GLU A 28 21.17 9.91 -14.63
N LEU A 29 20.14 10.63 -14.15
CA LEU A 29 18.74 10.33 -14.49
C LEU A 29 18.45 10.56 -15.98
N GLN A 30 19.09 11.55 -16.60
CA GLN A 30 18.96 11.82 -18.03
C GLN A 30 19.59 10.69 -18.86
N ALA A 31 20.80 10.24 -18.50
CA ALA A 31 21.48 9.12 -19.14
C ALA A 31 20.68 7.82 -18.99
N LEU A 32 20.17 7.54 -17.79
CA LEU A 32 19.25 6.43 -17.53
C LEU A 32 18.01 6.48 -18.42
N HIS A 33 17.33 7.63 -18.46
CA HIS A 33 16.14 7.81 -19.30
C HIS A 33 16.45 7.61 -20.79
N GLN A 34 17.55 8.18 -21.30
CA GLN A 34 17.96 8.04 -22.69
C GLN A 34 18.29 6.59 -23.07
N SER A 35 19.00 5.87 -22.19
CA SER A 35 19.34 4.47 -22.42
C SER A 35 18.09 3.56 -22.42
N LEU A 36 17.15 3.81 -21.50
CA LEU A 36 15.86 3.11 -21.48
C LEU A 36 14.99 3.42 -22.71
N CYS A 37 15.05 4.63 -23.26
CA CYS A 37 14.35 5.00 -24.49
C CYS A 37 14.97 4.37 -25.75
N SER A 38 16.30 4.23 -25.81
CA SER A 38 16.98 3.63 -26.97
C SER A 38 16.75 2.13 -27.09
N ASN A 39 16.39 1.46 -25.98
CA ASN A 39 16.27 0.00 -25.89
C ASN A 39 14.83 -0.47 -25.60
N VAL A 40 13.81 0.31 -25.97
CA VAL A 40 12.38 0.01 -25.67
C VAL A 40 11.98 -1.40 -26.12
N ASP A 41 12.24 -1.72 -27.39
CA ASP A 41 11.81 -2.99 -27.97
C ASP A 41 12.48 -4.19 -27.29
N GLU A 42 13.78 -4.08 -26.98
CA GLU A 42 14.52 -5.14 -26.28
C GLU A 42 13.97 -5.38 -24.87
N ILE A 43 13.64 -4.30 -24.16
CA ILE A 43 13.03 -4.36 -22.82
C ILE A 43 11.65 -5.01 -22.88
N LEU A 44 10.77 -4.55 -23.78
CA LEU A 44 9.40 -5.06 -23.90
C LEU A 44 9.36 -6.54 -24.28
N LEU A 45 10.25 -6.95 -25.19
CA LEU A 45 10.38 -8.36 -25.57
C LEU A 45 10.91 -9.21 -24.42
N ALA A 46 11.89 -8.71 -23.65
CA ALA A 46 12.43 -9.44 -22.50
C ALA A 46 11.38 -9.65 -21.40
N ILE A 47 10.62 -8.61 -21.02
CA ILE A 47 9.52 -8.72 -20.06
C ILE A 47 8.46 -9.72 -20.55
N THR A 48 8.13 -9.66 -21.83
CA THR A 48 7.09 -10.53 -22.40
C THR A 48 7.53 -12.00 -22.38
N LYS A 49 8.80 -12.29 -22.68
CA LYS A 49 9.36 -13.66 -22.59
C LYS A 49 9.37 -14.18 -21.15
N ASP A 50 9.72 -13.33 -20.20
CA ASP A 50 9.74 -13.71 -18.78
C ASP A 50 8.35 -14.01 -18.23
N GLY A 51 7.32 -13.30 -18.68
CA GLY A 51 5.94 -13.55 -18.26
C GLY A 51 5.25 -14.69 -19.02
N ASN A 52 5.46 -14.80 -20.33
CA ASN A 52 4.64 -15.66 -21.21
C ASN A 52 5.41 -16.85 -21.80
N GLY A 53 6.71 -16.97 -21.53
CA GLY A 53 7.60 -17.96 -22.12
C GLY A 53 8.22 -17.51 -23.45
N ASP A 54 9.27 -18.20 -23.88
CA ASP A 54 10.16 -17.78 -24.98
C ASP A 54 9.50 -17.75 -26.37
N ALA A 55 8.29 -18.29 -26.53
CA ALA A 55 7.59 -18.38 -27.81
C ALA A 55 6.90 -17.07 -28.25
N SER A 56 6.84 -16.06 -27.38
CA SER A 56 6.22 -14.77 -27.70
C SER A 56 7.18 -13.85 -28.45
N THR A 57 6.80 -13.44 -29.65
CA THR A 57 7.58 -12.52 -30.50
C THR A 57 7.10 -11.06 -30.40
N GLU A 58 5.88 -10.83 -29.90
CA GLU A 58 5.27 -9.49 -29.82
C GLU A 58 5.15 -9.01 -28.36
N PRO A 59 5.38 -7.72 -28.07
CA PRO A 59 5.15 -7.13 -26.75
C PRO A 59 3.74 -7.38 -26.21
N SER A 60 3.64 -7.66 -24.92
CA SER A 60 2.34 -7.74 -24.25
C SER A 60 1.88 -6.40 -23.69
N PHE A 61 0.56 -6.16 -23.66
CA PHE A 61 -0.02 -4.96 -23.03
C PHE A 61 0.39 -4.77 -21.56
N GLU A 62 0.69 -5.87 -20.86
CA GLU A 62 1.19 -5.83 -19.47
C GLU A 62 2.64 -5.30 -19.41
N ALA A 63 3.47 -5.68 -20.38
CA ALA A 63 4.82 -5.14 -20.54
C ALA A 63 4.79 -3.64 -20.89
N ASP A 64 3.88 -3.21 -21.77
CA ASP A 64 3.70 -1.79 -22.09
C ASP A 64 3.25 -0.97 -20.87
N ALA A 65 2.33 -1.53 -20.07
CA ALA A 65 1.87 -0.90 -18.84
C ALA A 65 3.02 -0.76 -17.82
N GLU A 66 3.82 -1.81 -17.64
CA GLU A 66 5.00 -1.78 -16.76
C GLU A 66 6.04 -0.77 -17.24
N TYR A 67 6.38 -0.78 -18.53
CA TYR A 67 7.36 0.13 -19.13
C TYR A 67 6.91 1.58 -18.99
N SER A 68 5.68 1.89 -19.39
CA SER A 68 5.14 3.26 -19.32
C SER A 68 5.07 3.79 -17.89
N HIS A 69 4.65 2.97 -16.93
CA HIS A 69 4.62 3.36 -15.52
C HIS A 69 6.02 3.58 -14.94
N THR A 70 6.98 2.73 -15.32
CA THR A 70 8.39 2.88 -14.92
C THR A 70 9.00 4.17 -15.48
N MET A 71 8.77 4.46 -16.77
CA MET A 71 9.27 5.69 -17.40
C MET A 71 8.64 6.94 -16.79
N SER A 72 7.36 6.88 -16.39
CA SER A 72 6.71 7.95 -15.64
C SER A 72 7.43 8.22 -14.31
N ALA A 73 7.88 7.19 -13.60
CA ALA A 73 8.61 7.33 -12.35
C ALA A 73 9.94 8.08 -12.55
N VAL A 74 10.73 7.67 -13.55
CA VAL A 74 12.01 8.32 -13.87
C VAL A 74 11.79 9.81 -14.20
N LYS A 75 10.77 10.12 -15.01
CA LYS A 75 10.41 11.51 -15.35
C LYS A 75 9.99 12.33 -14.13
N GLN A 76 9.17 11.75 -13.25
CA GLN A 76 8.74 12.42 -12.02
C GLN A 76 9.94 12.72 -11.11
N PHE A 77 10.83 11.74 -10.89
CA PHE A 77 12.03 11.93 -10.09
C PHE A 77 12.98 12.97 -10.68
N TYR A 78 13.21 12.96 -12.00
CA TYR A 78 13.96 14.00 -12.67
C TYR A 78 13.33 15.39 -12.48
N SER A 79 12.01 15.51 -12.66
CA SER A 79 11.29 16.78 -12.51
C SER A 79 11.30 17.33 -11.08
N SER A 80 11.50 16.47 -10.08
CA SER A 80 11.62 16.88 -8.67
C SER A 80 12.97 17.55 -8.36
N LEU A 81 13.99 17.34 -9.19
CA LEU A 81 15.30 17.98 -9.02
C LEU A 81 15.29 19.40 -9.57
N ASN A 82 15.35 20.37 -8.66
CA ASN A 82 15.48 21.79 -9.00
C ASN A 82 16.83 22.35 -8.52
N PHE A 83 17.72 22.62 -9.48
CA PHE A 83 19.04 23.17 -9.22
C PHE A 83 18.98 24.56 -8.56
N GLU A 84 18.13 25.45 -9.06
CA GLU A 84 18.03 26.82 -8.53
C GLU A 84 17.49 26.83 -7.11
N GLN A 85 16.48 26.02 -6.84
CA GLN A 85 15.91 25.91 -5.50
C GLN A 85 16.94 25.35 -4.52
N SER A 86 17.61 24.25 -4.87
CA SER A 86 18.62 23.70 -3.96
C SER A 86 19.81 24.61 -3.74
N HIS A 87 20.24 25.38 -4.75
CA HIS A 87 21.29 26.36 -4.55
C HIS A 87 20.83 27.48 -3.61
N LYS A 88 19.55 27.87 -3.65
CA LYS A 88 19.01 28.81 -2.64
C LYS A 88 19.00 28.18 -1.25
N ASP A 89 18.55 26.92 -1.15
CA ASP A 89 18.43 26.20 0.11
C ASP A 89 19.79 25.97 0.78
N GLU A 90 20.84 25.69 0.00
CA GLU A 90 22.23 25.55 0.48
C GLU A 90 22.74 26.84 1.14
N TYR A 91 22.38 28.00 0.61
CA TYR A 91 22.82 29.29 1.11
C TYR A 91 21.92 29.88 2.21
N LEU A 92 20.84 29.21 2.63
CA LEU A 92 19.91 29.72 3.65
C LEU A 92 20.64 30.08 4.94
N LEU A 93 21.47 29.16 5.46
CA LEU A 93 22.27 29.40 6.66
C LEU A 93 23.22 30.58 6.50
N ALA A 94 23.93 30.65 5.37
CA ALA A 94 24.84 31.76 5.07
C ALA A 94 24.11 33.11 5.02
N ASN A 95 22.83 33.09 4.65
CA ASN A 95 21.94 34.26 4.59
C ASN A 95 21.20 34.54 5.92
N GLY A 96 21.51 33.81 7.00
CA GLY A 96 20.88 34.02 8.30
C GLY A 96 19.48 33.42 8.46
N ALA A 97 19.09 32.48 7.59
CA ALA A 97 17.81 31.77 7.65
C ALA A 97 18.00 30.29 8.01
N ASP A 98 17.02 29.72 8.71
CA ASP A 98 17.00 28.30 9.03
C ASP A 98 16.70 27.45 7.78
N ASN A 99 17.26 26.26 7.74
CA ASN A 99 16.95 25.22 6.77
C ASN A 99 16.41 23.96 7.48
N ALA A 100 15.19 24.06 7.99
CA ALA A 100 14.52 22.99 8.73
C ALA A 100 14.15 21.78 7.85
N SER A 101 14.03 21.95 6.54
CA SER A 101 13.67 20.90 5.59
C SER A 101 14.87 20.17 4.99
N ARG A 102 16.10 20.50 5.41
CA ARG A 102 17.30 19.93 4.81
C ARG A 102 17.35 18.42 4.99
N ARG A 103 17.63 17.73 3.88
CA ARG A 103 17.78 16.29 3.81
C ARG A 103 19.06 15.92 3.06
N VAL A 104 19.71 14.84 3.50
CA VAL A 104 20.92 14.30 2.87
C VAL A 104 20.69 12.82 2.57
N GLY A 105 21.16 12.33 1.42
CA GLY A 105 21.12 10.91 1.10
C GLY A 105 21.74 10.04 2.21
N LYS A 106 21.25 8.82 2.33
CA LYS A 106 21.78 7.79 3.25
C LYS A 106 23.20 7.30 2.89
N GLY A 107 23.72 7.67 1.72
CA GLY A 107 25.06 7.32 1.26
C GLY A 107 25.00 6.15 0.27
N LEU A 108 25.09 4.92 0.77
CA LEU A 108 24.94 3.71 -0.04
C LEU A 108 23.52 3.15 0.06
N VAL A 109 22.90 2.82 -1.07
CA VAL A 109 21.62 2.11 -1.14
C VAL A 109 21.81 0.80 -1.87
N VAL A 110 21.47 -0.31 -1.22
CA VAL A 110 21.47 -1.65 -1.80
C VAL A 110 20.05 -2.04 -2.17
N ILE A 111 19.80 -2.47 -3.41
CA ILE A 111 18.46 -2.82 -3.90
C ILE A 111 18.38 -4.31 -4.19
N ARG A 112 17.44 -4.99 -3.52
CA ARG A 112 17.03 -6.38 -3.76
C ARG A 112 15.66 -6.40 -4.42
N PRO A 113 15.61 -6.47 -5.75
CA PRO A 113 14.36 -6.41 -6.49
C PRO A 113 13.52 -7.68 -6.34
N THR A 114 12.19 -7.55 -6.41
CA THR A 114 11.26 -8.69 -6.52
C THR A 114 11.15 -9.18 -7.98
N THR A 115 10.60 -10.38 -8.20
CA THR A 115 10.39 -10.97 -9.52
C THR A 115 9.14 -10.43 -10.24
N HIS A 116 8.14 -9.94 -9.50
CA HIS A 116 6.93 -9.34 -10.08
C HIS A 116 7.22 -7.94 -10.61
N THR A 117 6.90 -7.69 -11.90
CA THR A 117 7.19 -6.42 -12.60
C THR A 117 8.62 -5.96 -12.36
N ARG A 118 9.55 -6.77 -12.85
CA ARG A 118 10.98 -6.71 -12.58
C ARG A 118 11.63 -5.40 -13.05
N LEU A 119 11.17 -4.81 -14.15
CA LEU A 119 11.68 -3.53 -14.63
C LEU A 119 11.35 -2.42 -13.64
N TYR A 120 10.08 -2.31 -13.23
CA TYR A 120 9.66 -1.29 -12.27
C TYR A 120 10.35 -1.48 -10.91
N SER A 121 10.46 -2.74 -10.47
CA SER A 121 11.04 -3.11 -9.19
C SER A 121 12.53 -2.74 -9.08
N ILE A 122 13.24 -2.65 -10.20
CA ILE A 122 14.64 -2.21 -10.28
C ILE A 122 14.73 -0.70 -10.50
N ILE A 123 14.11 -0.17 -11.55
CA ILE A 123 14.35 1.20 -12.03
C ILE A 123 13.76 2.24 -11.08
N CYS A 124 12.56 1.99 -10.53
CA CYS A 124 11.91 2.96 -9.65
C CYS A 124 12.74 3.27 -8.38
N PRO A 125 13.22 2.29 -7.60
CA PRO A 125 14.07 2.58 -6.45
C PRO A 125 15.46 3.12 -6.83
N ILE A 126 16.03 2.72 -7.98
CA ILE A 126 17.29 3.33 -8.48
C ILE A 126 17.09 4.83 -8.71
N ALA A 127 16.04 5.21 -9.44
CA ALA A 127 15.74 6.61 -9.73
C ALA A 127 15.50 7.42 -8.45
N ALA A 128 14.76 6.86 -7.49
CA ALA A 128 14.53 7.49 -6.19
C ALA A 128 15.83 7.67 -5.39
N ALA A 129 16.71 6.66 -5.38
CA ALA A 129 17.98 6.68 -4.67
C ALA A 129 18.95 7.70 -5.27
N ILE A 130 19.09 7.76 -6.61
CA ILE A 130 19.90 8.76 -7.33
C ILE A 130 19.37 10.17 -7.02
N THR A 131 18.06 10.36 -7.08
CA THR A 131 17.43 11.67 -6.80
C THR A 131 17.73 12.16 -5.37
N ALA A 132 17.71 11.26 -4.39
CA ALA A 132 18.08 11.56 -3.02
C ALA A 132 19.60 11.75 -2.80
N GLY A 133 20.44 11.48 -3.81
CA GLY A 133 21.89 11.67 -3.78
C GLY A 133 22.65 10.49 -3.17
N ASN A 134 22.19 9.27 -3.43
CA ASN A 134 22.86 8.06 -2.97
C ASN A 134 23.66 7.38 -4.10
N CYS A 135 24.73 6.68 -3.73
CA CYS A 135 25.33 5.66 -4.56
C CYS A 135 24.49 4.38 -4.47
N VAL A 136 24.42 3.61 -5.56
CA VAL A 136 23.47 2.50 -5.68
C VAL A 136 24.19 1.20 -6.01
N CYS A 137 23.87 0.15 -5.26
CA CYS A 137 24.30 -1.21 -5.55
C CYS A 137 23.06 -2.07 -5.84
N LEU A 138 22.99 -2.66 -7.01
CA LEU A 138 21.90 -3.52 -7.44
C LEU A 138 22.30 -4.99 -7.26
N GLU A 139 21.54 -5.73 -6.45
CA GLU A 139 21.76 -7.16 -6.27
C GLU A 139 20.92 -7.98 -7.27
N LEU A 140 21.59 -8.65 -8.22
CA LEU A 140 20.97 -9.55 -9.20
C LEU A 140 21.55 -10.95 -9.05
N GLU A 141 21.18 -11.62 -7.96
CA GLU A 141 21.60 -12.98 -7.67
C GLU A 141 20.97 -13.99 -8.63
N GLY A 142 21.80 -14.77 -9.33
CA GLY A 142 21.46 -16.07 -9.91
C GLY A 142 20.17 -16.15 -10.74
N THR A 143 19.74 -15.05 -11.35
CA THR A 143 18.39 -14.93 -11.91
C THR A 143 18.37 -15.39 -13.37
N ILE A 144 17.35 -16.19 -13.72
CA ILE A 144 17.16 -16.78 -15.07
C ILE A 144 16.34 -15.84 -15.97
N LEU A 145 15.90 -14.69 -15.44
CA LEU A 145 15.05 -13.74 -16.15
C LEU A 145 15.82 -13.06 -17.30
N ASN A 146 15.20 -13.00 -18.46
CA ASN A 146 15.72 -12.33 -19.65
C ASN A 146 15.91 -10.83 -19.42
N ILE A 147 14.98 -10.20 -18.69
CA ILE A 147 15.04 -8.76 -18.40
C ILE A 147 16.26 -8.39 -17.56
N ASP A 148 16.68 -9.25 -16.64
CA ASP A 148 17.87 -8.98 -15.80
C ASP A 148 19.15 -8.95 -16.66
N ARG A 149 19.23 -9.77 -17.72
CA ARG A 149 20.34 -9.73 -18.67
C ARG A 149 20.37 -8.44 -19.48
N VAL A 150 19.20 -7.99 -19.96
CA VAL A 150 19.06 -6.73 -20.71
C VAL A 150 19.40 -5.54 -19.83
N LEU A 151 18.86 -5.49 -18.61
CA LEU A 151 19.11 -4.40 -17.67
C LEU A 151 20.56 -4.34 -17.19
N LYS A 152 21.26 -5.47 -17.03
CA LYS A 152 22.70 -5.47 -16.73
C LYS A 152 23.50 -4.68 -17.77
N LYS A 153 23.20 -4.87 -19.06
CA LYS A 153 23.84 -4.13 -20.15
C LYS A 153 23.44 -2.65 -20.13
N ILE A 154 22.14 -2.37 -20.11
CA ILE A 154 21.59 -1.01 -20.17
C ILE A 154 22.08 -0.14 -19.01
N LEU A 155 22.08 -0.66 -17.78
CA LEU A 155 22.45 0.10 -16.59
C LEU A 155 23.96 0.36 -16.53
N SER A 156 24.79 -0.62 -16.89
CA SER A 156 26.25 -0.41 -16.97
C SER A 156 26.67 0.55 -18.09
N GLU A 157 25.88 0.70 -19.15
CA GLU A 157 26.15 1.70 -20.20
C GLU A 157 25.62 3.10 -19.83
N ALA A 158 24.63 3.19 -18.93
CA ALA A 158 23.92 4.43 -18.63
C ALA A 158 24.40 5.16 -17.39
N LEU A 159 24.80 4.42 -16.35
CA LEU A 159 25.15 4.96 -15.04
C LEU A 159 26.66 4.97 -14.84
N ASP A 160 27.15 5.89 -14.02
CA ASP A 160 28.56 6.01 -13.68
C ASP A 160 29.06 4.83 -12.83
N ASP A 161 30.10 4.14 -13.32
CA ASP A 161 30.72 2.97 -12.66
C ASP A 161 31.24 3.28 -11.24
N ASP A 162 31.55 4.55 -10.94
CA ASP A 162 32.03 4.95 -9.62
C ASP A 162 30.89 5.09 -8.59
N THR A 163 29.64 5.32 -9.01
CA THR A 163 28.49 5.49 -8.10
C THR A 163 27.43 4.40 -8.22
N PHE A 164 27.50 3.58 -9.27
CA PHE A 164 26.61 2.45 -9.51
C PHE A 164 27.38 1.14 -9.70
N CYS A 165 26.93 0.07 -9.05
CA CYS A 165 27.43 -1.28 -9.38
C CYS A 165 26.33 -2.34 -9.33
N ILE A 166 26.61 -3.46 -9.99
CA ILE A 166 25.76 -4.65 -9.97
C ILE A 166 26.52 -5.77 -9.25
N SER A 167 25.96 -6.25 -8.15
CA SER A 167 26.48 -7.39 -7.40
C SER A 167 25.70 -8.65 -7.74
N ASN A 168 26.41 -9.78 -7.90
CA ASN A 168 25.80 -11.11 -8.04
C ASN A 168 25.71 -11.87 -6.70
N THR A 169 26.16 -11.25 -5.60
CA THR A 169 26.20 -11.85 -4.26
C THR A 169 25.54 -10.93 -3.24
N THR A 170 24.89 -11.52 -2.24
CA THR A 170 24.24 -10.77 -1.15
C THR A 170 25.28 -9.96 -0.37
N VAL A 171 25.05 -8.67 -0.23
CA VAL A 171 25.83 -7.81 0.67
C VAL A 171 25.29 -8.01 2.09
N GLN A 172 26.05 -8.71 2.94
CA GLN A 172 25.61 -9.05 4.30
C GLN A 172 25.62 -7.86 5.26
N GLU A 173 26.52 -6.88 5.06
CA GLU A 173 26.65 -5.70 5.93
C GLU A 173 26.85 -4.43 5.10
N PRO A 174 25.78 -3.88 4.50
CA PRO A 174 25.88 -2.56 3.90
C PRO A 174 25.93 -1.52 5.01
N THR A 175 26.93 -0.64 4.96
CA THR A 175 27.04 0.56 5.80
C THR A 175 25.95 1.62 5.48
N GLY A 176 24.92 1.26 4.73
CA GLY A 176 23.89 2.14 4.18
C GLY A 176 22.49 1.54 4.27
N CYS A 177 21.59 1.99 3.38
CA CYS A 177 20.19 1.57 3.36
C CYS A 177 19.99 0.32 2.50
N ILE A 178 19.20 -0.64 2.97
CA ILE A 178 18.79 -1.80 2.17
C ILE A 178 17.34 -1.59 1.71
N VAL A 179 17.06 -1.80 0.43
CA VAL A 179 15.70 -1.94 -0.10
C VAL A 179 15.47 -3.42 -0.36
N ASP A 180 14.73 -4.08 0.52
CA ASP A 180 14.40 -5.49 0.38
C ASP A 180 12.96 -5.65 -0.06
N GLN A 181 12.76 -5.99 -1.33
CA GLN A 181 11.41 -6.19 -1.89
C GLN A 181 10.91 -7.63 -1.76
N THR A 182 11.76 -8.53 -1.24
CA THR A 182 11.50 -9.98 -1.16
C THR A 182 11.18 -10.44 0.25
N SER A 183 11.38 -9.58 1.24
CA SER A 183 11.13 -9.87 2.65
C SER A 183 9.68 -10.30 2.93
N THR A 184 9.54 -11.25 3.86
CA THR A 184 8.25 -11.65 4.44
C THR A 184 8.05 -11.11 5.85
N GLU A 185 9.03 -10.37 6.37
CA GLU A 185 9.03 -9.85 7.71
C GLU A 185 8.08 -8.66 7.86
N SER A 186 7.38 -8.61 9.00
CA SER A 186 6.40 -7.54 9.29
C SER A 186 7.02 -6.33 9.98
N GLN A 187 8.27 -6.42 10.42
CA GLN A 187 9.00 -5.31 11.05
C GLN A 187 10.36 -5.13 10.36
N PRO A 188 10.64 -3.97 9.74
CA PRO A 188 11.94 -3.71 9.15
C PRO A 188 13.03 -3.61 10.23
N THR A 189 14.24 -4.06 9.89
CA THR A 189 15.43 -3.74 10.67
C THR A 189 15.84 -2.27 10.47
N LEU A 190 16.70 -1.75 11.35
CA LEU A 190 17.17 -0.36 11.27
C LEU A 190 17.90 -0.12 9.92
N ASN A 191 17.58 0.98 9.25
CA ASN A 191 18.06 1.33 7.90
C ASN A 191 17.62 0.38 6.76
N GLN A 192 16.56 -0.39 6.95
CA GLN A 192 15.97 -1.23 5.90
C GLN A 192 14.59 -0.71 5.46
N LEU A 193 14.38 -0.61 4.15
CA LEU A 193 13.07 -0.45 3.51
C LEU A 193 12.61 -1.85 3.08
N SER A 194 11.85 -2.52 3.94
CA SER A 194 11.32 -3.86 3.66
C SER A 194 9.91 -3.78 3.08
N SER A 195 9.69 -4.42 1.93
CA SER A 195 8.35 -4.64 1.39
C SER A 195 7.86 -6.00 1.84
N ASN A 196 6.75 -6.04 2.58
CA ASN A 196 6.17 -7.31 3.01
C ASN A 196 5.37 -7.94 1.86
N ALA A 197 5.99 -8.90 1.17
CA ALA A 197 5.36 -9.63 0.07
C ALA A 197 4.24 -10.58 0.52
N SER A 198 4.21 -10.93 1.81
CA SER A 198 3.22 -11.84 2.40
C SER A 198 1.95 -11.13 2.89
N SER A 199 1.96 -9.80 2.99
CA SER A 199 0.79 -9.02 3.38
C SER A 199 -0.36 -9.21 2.39
N ARG A 200 -1.55 -9.48 2.94
CA ARG A 200 -2.76 -9.73 2.15
C ARG A 200 -3.43 -8.42 1.74
N THR A 201 -4.22 -8.49 0.68
CA THR A 201 -5.19 -7.46 0.31
C THR A 201 -6.59 -8.05 0.30
N ILE A 202 -7.56 -7.21 0.64
CA ILE A 202 -8.95 -7.61 0.78
C ILE A 202 -9.86 -6.72 -0.04
N ALA A 203 -10.89 -7.30 -0.63
CA ALA A 203 -11.99 -6.56 -1.24
C ALA A 203 -13.29 -6.86 -0.48
N ILE A 204 -14.08 -5.82 -0.16
CA ILE A 204 -15.39 -5.94 0.46
C ILE A 204 -16.43 -5.38 -0.50
N VAL A 205 -17.45 -6.16 -0.83
CA VAL A 205 -18.56 -5.79 -1.70
C VAL A 205 -19.84 -5.78 -0.88
N ASP A 206 -20.34 -4.58 -0.59
CA ASP A 206 -21.58 -4.38 0.17
C ASP A 206 -22.82 -4.48 -0.74
N ARG A 207 -24.00 -4.60 -0.13
CA ARG A 207 -25.31 -4.60 -0.81
C ARG A 207 -25.56 -3.36 -1.67
N ALA A 208 -25.00 -2.20 -1.28
CA ALA A 208 -25.15 -0.94 -2.00
C ALA A 208 -24.15 -0.78 -3.16
N ALA A 209 -23.26 -1.76 -3.39
CA ALA A 209 -22.25 -1.69 -4.43
C ALA A 209 -22.84 -1.81 -5.83
N ASP A 210 -22.17 -1.18 -6.81
CA ASP A 210 -22.31 -1.55 -8.21
C ASP A 210 -21.59 -2.91 -8.43
N VAL A 211 -22.38 -3.97 -8.45
CA VAL A 211 -21.91 -5.36 -8.53
C VAL A 211 -21.15 -5.62 -9.85
N GLU A 212 -21.58 -5.02 -10.96
CA GLU A 212 -20.94 -5.24 -12.26
C GLU A 212 -19.57 -4.56 -12.32
N LEU A 213 -19.49 -3.32 -11.83
CA LEU A 213 -18.24 -2.59 -11.72
C LEU A 213 -17.28 -3.28 -10.76
N ALA A 214 -17.77 -3.72 -9.59
CA ALA A 214 -16.97 -4.46 -8.61
C ALA A 214 -16.41 -5.76 -9.21
N ALA A 215 -17.25 -6.58 -9.84
CA ALA A 215 -16.82 -7.83 -10.47
C ALA A 215 -15.78 -7.58 -11.57
N LYS A 216 -16.02 -6.61 -12.47
CA LYS A 216 -15.09 -6.26 -13.55
C LYS A 216 -13.74 -5.80 -13.01
N THR A 217 -13.73 -4.90 -12.03
CA THR A 217 -12.50 -4.33 -11.47
C THR A 217 -11.69 -5.36 -10.69
N ILE A 218 -12.34 -6.16 -9.84
CA ILE A 218 -11.69 -7.21 -9.05
C ILE A 218 -11.10 -8.29 -9.96
N ILE A 219 -11.85 -8.78 -10.95
CA ILE A 219 -11.36 -9.81 -11.88
C ILE A 219 -10.20 -9.28 -12.72
N ASN A 220 -10.31 -8.07 -13.26
CA ASN A 220 -9.20 -7.46 -13.99
C ASN A 220 -7.95 -7.32 -13.10
N ALA A 221 -8.10 -6.89 -11.85
CA ALA A 221 -6.98 -6.76 -10.94
C ALA A 221 -6.33 -8.10 -10.57
N ARG A 222 -7.14 -9.14 -10.30
CA ARG A 222 -6.64 -10.47 -9.95
C ARG A 222 -6.01 -11.19 -11.13
N PHE A 223 -6.54 -11.05 -12.34
CA PHE A 223 -6.09 -11.85 -13.49
C PHE A 223 -5.03 -11.13 -14.34
N SER A 224 -4.82 -9.84 -14.10
CA SER A 224 -3.66 -9.12 -14.64
C SER A 224 -2.37 -9.64 -14.00
N PHE A 225 -1.29 -9.65 -14.78
CA PHE A 225 0.02 -10.16 -14.36
C PHE A 225 -0.05 -11.57 -13.75
N GLN A 226 -0.98 -12.39 -14.27
CA GLN A 226 -1.25 -13.75 -13.79
C GLN A 226 -1.57 -13.85 -12.29
N GLY A 227 -2.04 -12.76 -11.67
CA GLY A 227 -2.35 -12.74 -10.23
C GLY A 227 -1.14 -12.82 -9.31
N ASN A 228 0.03 -12.40 -9.80
CA ASN A 228 1.25 -12.31 -8.99
C ASN A 228 1.46 -10.93 -8.36
N SER A 229 0.60 -9.96 -8.68
CA SER A 229 0.69 -8.64 -8.07
C SER A 229 0.42 -8.68 -6.56
N ALA A 230 1.28 -8.02 -5.78
CA ALA A 230 1.12 -7.89 -4.34
C ALA A 230 -0.22 -7.22 -3.97
N TYR A 231 -0.68 -6.26 -4.78
CA TYR A 231 -1.91 -5.51 -4.58
C TYR A 231 -3.16 -6.16 -5.17
N SER A 232 -3.04 -7.33 -5.80
CA SER A 232 -4.21 -8.05 -6.32
C SER A 232 -5.05 -8.64 -5.17
N PRO A 233 -6.39 -8.49 -5.19
CA PRO A 233 -7.26 -8.98 -4.12
C PRO A 233 -7.01 -10.46 -3.81
N ASP A 234 -6.75 -10.78 -2.54
CA ASP A 234 -6.53 -12.17 -2.10
C ASP A 234 -7.80 -12.82 -1.60
N LEU A 235 -8.71 -12.03 -1.04
CA LEU A 235 -10.01 -12.45 -0.55
C LEU A 235 -11.06 -11.40 -0.90
N VAL A 236 -12.20 -11.85 -1.43
CA VAL A 236 -13.36 -10.99 -1.65
C VAL A 236 -14.44 -11.39 -0.66
N ILE A 237 -14.85 -10.47 0.20
CA ILE A 237 -15.98 -10.63 1.09
C ILE A 237 -17.18 -9.96 0.44
N VAL A 238 -18.25 -10.71 0.24
CA VAL A 238 -19.44 -10.25 -0.46
C VAL A 238 -20.63 -10.42 0.44
N ASN A 239 -21.46 -9.38 0.51
CA ASN A 239 -22.72 -9.46 1.23
C ASN A 239 -23.66 -10.50 0.59
N ASP A 240 -24.30 -11.32 1.42
CA ASP A 240 -25.22 -12.40 1.05
C ASP A 240 -26.27 -12.00 0.01
N PHE A 241 -26.86 -10.80 0.13
CA PHE A 241 -27.87 -10.28 -0.81
C PHE A 241 -27.36 -10.14 -2.26
N VAL A 242 -26.08 -9.84 -2.46
CA VAL A 242 -25.49 -9.59 -3.78
C VAL A 242 -24.54 -10.71 -4.24
N LYS A 243 -24.23 -11.68 -3.38
CA LYS A 243 -23.29 -12.77 -3.65
C LYS A 243 -23.59 -13.54 -4.93
N ALA A 244 -24.85 -13.96 -5.13
CA ALA A 244 -25.22 -14.73 -6.33
C ALA A 244 -24.97 -13.94 -7.62
N LYS A 245 -25.40 -12.68 -7.67
CA LYS A 245 -25.20 -11.78 -8.82
C LYS A 245 -23.72 -11.49 -9.05
N PHE A 246 -22.96 -11.29 -7.97
CA PHE A 246 -21.54 -11.01 -8.03
C PHE A 246 -20.75 -12.20 -8.58
N THR A 247 -21.04 -13.42 -8.11
CA THR A 247 -20.37 -14.64 -8.60
C THR A 247 -20.66 -14.87 -10.08
N GLU A 248 -21.90 -14.67 -10.53
CA GLU A 248 -22.25 -14.76 -11.95
C GLU A 248 -21.49 -13.73 -12.80
N ALA A 249 -21.48 -12.47 -12.37
CA ALA A 249 -20.72 -11.41 -13.04
C ALA A 249 -19.22 -11.74 -13.10
N CYS A 250 -18.65 -12.27 -12.01
CA CYS A 250 -17.25 -12.72 -11.97
C CYS A 250 -16.97 -13.81 -13.00
N ILE A 251 -17.84 -14.82 -13.13
CA ILE A 251 -17.71 -15.90 -14.13
C ILE A 251 -17.73 -15.33 -15.56
N GLN A 252 -18.64 -14.39 -15.83
CA GLN A 252 -18.75 -13.74 -17.15
C GLN A 252 -17.50 -12.92 -17.49
N TYR A 253 -16.95 -12.16 -16.54
CA TYR A 253 -15.73 -11.38 -16.79
C TYR A 253 -14.48 -12.27 -16.86
N ALA A 254 -14.41 -13.32 -16.03
CA ALA A 254 -13.34 -14.30 -16.03
C ALA A 254 -13.22 -15.01 -17.38
N SER A 255 -14.35 -15.48 -17.92
CA SER A 255 -14.40 -16.14 -19.23
C SER A 255 -13.97 -15.18 -20.36
N LYS A 256 -14.47 -13.93 -20.37
CA LYS A 256 -14.06 -12.89 -21.33
C LYS A 256 -12.55 -12.61 -21.29
N PHE A 257 -11.94 -12.67 -20.11
CA PHE A 257 -10.52 -12.43 -19.92
C PHE A 257 -9.69 -13.62 -20.44
N HIS A 258 -10.14 -14.84 -20.17
CA HIS A 258 -9.48 -16.07 -20.62
C HIS A 258 -9.45 -16.20 -22.15
N THR A 259 -10.59 -15.95 -22.83
CA THR A 259 -10.67 -16.04 -24.30
C THR A 259 -9.68 -15.10 -25.00
N LYS A 260 -9.33 -13.96 -24.37
CA LYS A 260 -8.35 -13.01 -24.90
C LYS A 260 -6.89 -13.44 -24.71
N LYS A 261 -6.61 -14.37 -23.79
CA LYS A 261 -5.25 -14.73 -23.35
C LYS A 261 -4.88 -16.21 -23.56
N ALA A 262 -5.65 -16.96 -24.34
CA ALA A 262 -5.65 -18.43 -24.45
C ALA A 262 -4.36 -19.15 -24.95
N SER A 263 -3.17 -18.57 -24.79
CA SER A 263 -1.90 -19.26 -25.04
C SER A 263 -0.79 -18.70 -24.15
N ARG A 264 -0.86 -18.92 -22.83
CA ARG A 264 0.18 -18.46 -21.91
C ARG A 264 0.38 -19.47 -20.81
N ARG A 265 1.47 -20.24 -20.93
CA ARG A 265 1.79 -21.36 -20.07
C ARG A 265 3.09 -21.07 -19.34
N GLN A 266 2.98 -20.42 -18.18
CA GLN A 266 3.93 -20.64 -17.11
C GLN A 266 3.15 -20.90 -15.83
N GLN A 267 3.40 -22.09 -15.28
CA GLN A 267 2.95 -22.48 -13.95
C GLN A 267 3.91 -21.89 -12.93
N VAL A 268 3.40 -21.39 -11.80
CA VAL A 268 3.90 -21.55 -10.40
C VAL A 268 3.18 -20.50 -9.50
N PRO A 269 2.89 -20.77 -8.20
CA PRO A 269 3.44 -21.82 -7.35
C PRO A 269 2.45 -22.91 -6.92
N SER A 270 3.05 -24.08 -6.70
CA SER A 270 2.37 -25.29 -6.24
C SER A 270 1.63 -25.12 -4.91
N GLN A 271 1.97 -24.15 -4.06
CA GLN A 271 1.39 -23.99 -2.72
C GLN A 271 -0.08 -23.55 -2.77
N THR A 272 -0.40 -22.47 -3.50
CA THR A 272 -1.79 -22.03 -3.67
C THR A 272 -2.63 -23.12 -4.34
N LYS A 273 -2.12 -23.71 -5.43
CA LYS A 273 -2.81 -24.82 -6.10
C LYS A 273 -3.03 -26.04 -5.18
N LYS A 274 -2.06 -26.38 -4.33
CA LYS A 274 -2.19 -27.45 -3.33
C LYS A 274 -3.24 -27.10 -2.27
N ALA A 275 -3.19 -25.89 -1.71
CA ALA A 275 -4.14 -25.44 -0.69
C ALA A 275 -5.58 -25.42 -1.20
N PHE A 276 -5.80 -24.99 -2.46
CA PHE A 276 -7.11 -25.03 -3.09
C PHE A 276 -7.63 -26.44 -3.31
N LYS A 277 -6.77 -27.36 -3.79
CA LYS A 277 -7.14 -28.78 -3.93
C LYS A 277 -7.47 -29.42 -2.59
N GLU A 278 -6.65 -29.18 -1.56
CA GLU A 278 -6.87 -29.72 -0.22
C GLU A 278 -8.19 -29.20 0.39
N ALA A 279 -8.53 -27.93 0.18
CA ALA A 279 -9.80 -27.38 0.66
C ALA A 279 -11.01 -27.89 -0.12
N GLU A 280 -10.86 -28.16 -1.42
CA GLU A 280 -11.88 -28.80 -2.26
C GLU A 280 -12.13 -30.24 -1.81
N GLU A 281 -11.07 -31.02 -1.57
CA GLU A 281 -11.16 -32.40 -1.05
C GLU A 281 -11.83 -32.47 0.33
N LYS A 282 -11.63 -31.46 1.18
CA LYS A 282 -12.31 -31.33 2.49
C LYS A 282 -13.75 -30.80 2.40
N GLY A 283 -14.23 -30.41 1.21
CA GLY A 283 -15.57 -29.84 1.01
C GLY A 283 -15.75 -28.42 1.56
N GLN A 284 -14.65 -27.74 1.91
CA GLN A 284 -14.67 -26.39 2.51
C GLN A 284 -14.94 -25.29 1.46
N VAL A 285 -14.67 -25.59 0.19
CA VAL A 285 -14.77 -24.66 -0.94
C VAL A 285 -15.43 -25.35 -2.13
N SER A 286 -16.31 -24.65 -2.83
CA SER A 286 -16.78 -25.03 -4.16
C SER A 286 -16.03 -24.25 -5.23
N VAL A 287 -15.35 -24.96 -6.13
CA VAL A 287 -14.53 -24.40 -7.20
C VAL A 287 -15.32 -24.29 -8.50
N PHE A 288 -15.23 -23.13 -9.14
CA PHE A 288 -15.74 -22.85 -10.47
C PHE A 288 -14.61 -22.36 -11.36
N GLY A 289 -14.44 -22.95 -12.55
CA GLY A 289 -13.43 -22.49 -13.51
C GLY A 289 -12.71 -23.62 -14.23
N SER A 290 -11.61 -23.27 -14.87
CA SER A 290 -10.73 -24.20 -15.60
C SER A 290 -9.37 -24.30 -14.90
N ASN A 291 -8.41 -24.98 -15.52
CA ASN A 291 -7.04 -25.03 -15.00
C ASN A 291 -6.34 -23.66 -14.96
N ASP A 292 -6.87 -22.67 -15.69
CA ASP A 292 -6.22 -21.37 -15.91
C ASP A 292 -6.78 -20.27 -15.00
N PHE A 293 -8.03 -20.40 -14.54
CA PHE A 293 -8.62 -19.50 -13.55
C PHE A 293 -9.58 -20.28 -12.64
N VAL A 294 -9.57 -19.93 -11.35
CA VAL A 294 -10.38 -20.59 -10.33
C VAL A 294 -11.07 -19.54 -9.47
N LEU A 295 -12.40 -19.56 -9.51
CA LEU A 295 -13.28 -18.85 -8.57
C LEU A 295 -13.69 -19.84 -7.49
N ALA A 296 -13.44 -19.51 -6.23
CA ALA A 296 -13.69 -20.40 -5.11
C ALA A 296 -14.75 -19.79 -4.20
N ASP A 297 -15.94 -20.40 -4.16
CA ASP A 297 -16.95 -20.04 -3.16
C ASP A 297 -16.63 -20.74 -1.84
N VAL A 298 -16.25 -19.95 -0.82
CA VAL A 298 -15.78 -20.43 0.48
C VAL A 298 -16.99 -20.66 1.39
N ARG A 299 -17.21 -21.91 1.80
CA ARG A 299 -18.29 -22.31 2.71
C ARG A 299 -17.87 -22.18 4.16
N GLU A 300 -16.63 -22.56 4.46
CA GLU A 300 -16.08 -22.50 5.81
C GLU A 300 -15.17 -21.28 6.01
N ARG A 301 -15.52 -20.44 6.99
CA ARG A 301 -14.79 -19.21 7.34
C ARG A 301 -13.36 -19.47 7.84
N ASN A 302 -13.15 -20.60 8.52
CA ASN A 302 -11.86 -20.97 9.12
C ASN A 302 -10.99 -21.83 8.17
N CYS A 303 -11.02 -21.55 6.86
CA CYS A 303 -10.20 -22.25 5.89
C CYS A 303 -8.82 -21.58 5.74
N SER A 304 -7.77 -22.37 5.48
CA SER A 304 -6.42 -21.88 5.18
C SER A 304 -6.39 -20.84 4.04
N ILE A 305 -7.25 -21.04 3.04
CA ILE A 305 -7.36 -20.15 1.86
C ILE A 305 -7.75 -18.73 2.24
N THR A 306 -8.59 -18.55 3.27
CA THR A 306 -9.01 -17.22 3.71
C THR A 306 -7.89 -16.44 4.39
N LYS A 307 -6.86 -17.12 4.92
CA LYS A 307 -5.77 -16.53 5.70
C LYS A 307 -4.45 -16.44 4.94
N MET A 308 -4.30 -17.13 3.82
CA MET A 308 -3.06 -17.16 3.05
C MET A 308 -3.00 -16.03 2.01
N LYS A 309 -1.78 -15.64 1.62
CA LYS A 309 -1.55 -14.86 0.41
C LYS A 309 -1.80 -15.76 -0.81
N VAL A 310 -2.68 -15.31 -1.70
CA VAL A 310 -3.04 -16.08 -2.90
C VAL A 310 -2.13 -15.61 -4.03
N SER A 311 -1.52 -16.56 -4.75
CA SER A 311 -0.75 -16.29 -5.98
C SER A 311 -1.41 -17.00 -7.15
N GLY A 312 -1.39 -16.41 -8.35
CA GLY A 312 -2.07 -16.96 -9.52
C GLY A 312 -3.49 -16.42 -9.73
N CYS A 313 -4.16 -16.88 -10.77
CA CYS A 313 -5.56 -16.52 -11.08
C CYS A 313 -6.58 -17.29 -10.22
N TYR A 314 -6.40 -17.27 -8.91
CA TYR A 314 -7.32 -17.83 -7.91
C TYR A 314 -8.01 -16.70 -7.15
N LEU A 315 -9.34 -16.76 -6.99
CA LEU A 315 -10.11 -15.75 -6.27
C LEU A 315 -11.11 -16.41 -5.32
N PRO A 316 -10.83 -16.45 -4.00
CA PRO A 316 -11.79 -16.90 -3.01
C PRO A 316 -12.81 -15.81 -2.70
N ILE A 317 -14.08 -16.22 -2.66
CA ILE A 317 -15.25 -15.40 -2.37
C ILE A 317 -15.86 -15.92 -1.08
N LEU A 318 -15.97 -15.04 -0.08
CA LEU A 318 -16.54 -15.34 1.23
C LEU A 318 -17.83 -14.56 1.42
N GLU A 319 -18.83 -15.20 2.02
CA GLU A 319 -20.13 -14.58 2.32
C GLU A 319 -20.11 -13.87 3.69
N CYS A 320 -20.67 -12.66 3.74
CA CYS A 320 -20.96 -11.95 4.99
C CYS A 320 -22.43 -11.55 5.08
N THR A 321 -22.97 -11.58 6.30
CA THR A 321 -24.36 -11.16 6.57
C THR A 321 -24.46 -9.68 6.93
N SER A 322 -23.39 -9.10 7.49
CA SER A 322 -23.34 -7.69 7.89
C SER A 322 -21.94 -7.10 7.75
N LEU A 323 -21.84 -5.77 7.80
CA LEU A 323 -20.57 -5.05 7.77
C LEU A 323 -19.67 -5.43 8.97
N VAL A 324 -20.27 -5.56 10.15
CA VAL A 324 -19.55 -5.97 11.36
C VAL A 324 -19.05 -7.41 11.22
N ASP A 325 -19.86 -8.27 10.61
CA ASP A 325 -19.47 -9.66 10.32
C ASP A 325 -18.26 -9.73 9.38
N ALA A 326 -18.24 -8.91 8.33
CA ALA A 326 -17.09 -8.80 7.43
C ALA A 326 -15.81 -8.40 8.19
N LEU A 327 -15.89 -7.40 9.07
CA LEU A 327 -14.76 -6.95 9.90
C LEU A 327 -14.30 -8.03 10.88
N MET A 328 -15.23 -8.67 11.59
CA MET A 328 -14.92 -9.70 12.58
C MET A 328 -14.32 -10.96 11.95
N SER A 329 -14.74 -11.31 10.73
CA SER A 329 -14.17 -12.44 10.00
C SER A 329 -12.70 -12.25 9.63
N GLN A 330 -12.26 -10.99 9.53
CA GLN A 330 -10.91 -10.62 9.10
C GLN A 330 -10.18 -9.78 10.14
N LYS A 331 -10.53 -9.97 11.42
CA LYS A 331 -9.76 -9.42 12.52
C LYS A 331 -8.40 -10.14 12.57
N SER A 332 -7.49 -9.73 11.68
CA SER A 332 -6.13 -10.24 11.60
C SER A 332 -5.25 -9.60 12.66
N GLU A 333 -4.20 -10.31 13.06
CA GLU A 333 -3.12 -9.74 13.88
C GLU A 333 -2.20 -8.82 13.05
N SER A 334 -2.24 -8.95 11.72
CA SER A 334 -1.44 -8.16 10.78
C SER A 334 -2.28 -7.21 9.95
N THR A 335 -1.71 -6.03 9.69
CA THR A 335 -2.29 -4.98 8.83
C THR A 335 -2.35 -5.44 7.36
N PHE A 336 -3.49 -5.21 6.70
CA PHE A 336 -3.64 -5.48 5.27
C PHE A 336 -2.82 -4.49 4.44
N LEU A 337 -2.22 -4.95 3.34
CA LEU A 337 -1.49 -4.07 2.43
C LEU A 337 -2.41 -3.05 1.74
N ALA A 338 -3.61 -3.50 1.36
CA ALA A 338 -4.65 -2.65 0.79
C ALA A 338 -6.04 -3.23 1.05
N ALA A 339 -7.01 -2.33 1.20
CA ALA A 339 -8.42 -2.65 1.28
C ALA A 339 -9.19 -1.98 0.13
N TYR A 340 -10.01 -2.75 -0.58
CA TYR A 340 -10.86 -2.29 -1.67
C TYR A 340 -12.32 -2.37 -1.23
N LEU A 341 -12.98 -1.23 -1.08
CA LEU A 341 -14.34 -1.14 -0.54
C LEU A 341 -15.30 -0.76 -1.67
N PHE A 342 -16.15 -1.69 -2.09
CA PHE A 342 -17.23 -1.44 -3.04
C PHE A 342 -18.53 -1.24 -2.26
N SER A 343 -18.95 0.02 -2.10
CA SER A 343 -20.11 0.42 -1.30
C SER A 343 -20.47 1.91 -1.50
N ASP A 344 -21.54 2.37 -0.85
CA ASP A 344 -21.86 3.79 -0.73
C ASP A 344 -20.86 4.52 0.21
N PRO A 345 -20.63 5.85 0.04
CA PRO A 345 -19.62 6.57 0.82
C PRO A 345 -19.76 6.50 2.35
N PRO A 346 -20.97 6.57 2.94
CA PRO A 346 -21.18 6.35 4.38
C PRO A 346 -20.70 4.97 4.87
N THR A 347 -21.05 3.91 4.15
CA THR A 347 -20.60 2.54 4.45
C THR A 347 -19.10 2.38 4.30
N ALA A 348 -18.54 2.93 3.21
CA ALA A 348 -17.10 2.92 2.96
C ALA A 348 -16.32 3.64 4.08
N LYS A 349 -16.83 4.77 4.58
CA LYS A 349 -16.24 5.48 5.72
C LYS A 349 -16.18 4.57 6.95
N PHE A 350 -17.28 3.89 7.28
CA PHE A 350 -17.33 2.99 8.44
C PHE A 350 -16.30 1.87 8.31
N LEU A 351 -16.27 1.18 7.16
CA LEU A 351 -15.32 0.10 6.91
C LEU A 351 -13.86 0.58 6.96
N ALA A 352 -13.55 1.72 6.33
CA ALA A 352 -12.20 2.28 6.32
C ALA A 352 -11.67 2.67 7.71
N GLN A 353 -12.56 3.01 8.66
CA GLN A 353 -12.18 3.36 10.03
C GLN A 353 -11.90 2.14 10.91
N HIS A 354 -12.47 0.98 10.59
CA HIS A 354 -12.42 -0.21 11.44
C HIS A 354 -11.56 -1.34 10.86
N LEU A 355 -11.25 -1.28 9.56
CA LEU A 355 -10.37 -2.23 8.91
C LEU A 355 -8.93 -1.71 8.95
N ASP A 356 -8.03 -2.53 9.50
CA ASP A 356 -6.62 -2.17 9.58
C ASP A 356 -5.91 -2.45 8.24
N ALA A 357 -5.77 -1.41 7.42
CA ALA A 357 -5.11 -1.49 6.11
C ALA A 357 -4.22 -0.27 5.86
N THR A 358 -3.05 -0.48 5.22
CA THR A 358 -2.12 0.59 4.89
C THR A 358 -2.73 1.64 3.96
N VAL A 359 -3.53 1.19 2.97
CA VAL A 359 -4.24 2.07 2.05
C VAL A 359 -5.62 1.50 1.75
N THR A 360 -6.63 2.37 1.70
CA THR A 360 -8.01 1.99 1.37
C THR A 360 -8.47 2.71 0.10
N TYR A 361 -9.07 1.98 -0.84
CA TYR A 361 -9.66 2.52 -2.06
C TYR A 361 -11.15 2.19 -2.10
N VAL A 362 -11.97 3.17 -2.52
CA VAL A 362 -13.42 3.02 -2.58
C VAL A 362 -13.87 2.96 -4.04
N ASN A 363 -14.64 1.93 -4.41
CA ASN A 363 -15.21 1.70 -5.75
C ASN A 363 -14.19 1.66 -6.90
N GLN A 364 -12.91 1.40 -6.61
CA GLN A 364 -11.86 1.32 -7.61
C GLN A 364 -10.67 0.47 -7.17
N ILE A 365 -9.96 -0.10 -8.16
CA ILE A 365 -8.64 -0.70 -7.99
C ILE A 365 -7.72 -0.05 -9.04
N PRO A 366 -6.90 0.95 -8.65
CA PRO A 366 -6.04 1.63 -9.59
C PRO A 366 -4.99 0.70 -10.21
N ALA A 367 -4.90 0.69 -11.55
CA ALA A 367 -4.02 -0.22 -12.28
C ALA A 367 -2.53 -0.04 -11.94
N HIS A 368 -2.09 1.19 -11.65
CA HIS A 368 -0.71 1.47 -11.26
C HIS A 368 -0.29 0.75 -9.97
N LEU A 369 -1.23 0.43 -9.07
CA LEU A 369 -0.89 -0.33 -7.86
C LEU A 369 -0.50 -1.76 -8.17
N LEU A 370 -0.99 -2.31 -9.28
CA LEU A 370 -0.70 -3.67 -9.69
C LEU A 370 0.75 -3.81 -10.18
N ILE A 371 1.38 -2.69 -10.55
CA ILE A 371 2.75 -2.60 -11.02
C ILE A 371 3.66 -2.26 -9.83
N GLY A 372 4.69 -3.08 -9.66
CA GLY A 372 5.70 -2.96 -8.62
C GLY A 372 5.47 -3.84 -7.39
N PRO A 373 6.44 -3.83 -6.46
CA PRO A 373 6.36 -4.56 -5.20
C PRO A 373 5.29 -3.98 -4.26
N ALA A 374 5.06 -4.68 -3.15
CA ALA A 374 4.39 -4.08 -1.99
C ALA A 374 5.13 -2.80 -1.57
N ALA A 375 4.38 -1.80 -1.10
CA ALA A 375 5.03 -0.57 -0.62
C ALA A 375 5.88 -0.90 0.62
N PRO A 376 7.05 -0.26 0.78
CA PRO A 376 7.89 -0.51 1.94
C PRO A 376 7.16 -0.09 3.22
N ILE A 377 7.36 -0.85 4.29
CA ILE A 377 6.82 -0.53 5.61
C ILE A 377 7.61 0.66 6.16
N THR A 378 6.99 1.83 6.17
CA THR A 378 7.58 3.06 6.71
C THR A 378 6.57 3.80 7.57
N SER A 379 7.05 4.71 8.42
CA SER A 379 6.18 5.61 9.20
C SER A 379 5.44 6.63 8.34
N GLN A 380 5.90 6.84 7.10
CA GLN A 380 5.28 7.73 6.14
C GLN A 380 4.27 6.96 5.28
N SER A 381 3.18 7.64 4.88
CA SER A 381 2.23 7.06 3.94
C SER A 381 2.94 6.74 2.61
N PRO A 382 2.57 5.64 1.93
CA PRO A 382 3.16 5.31 0.65
C PRO A 382 2.89 6.46 -0.35
N PRO A 383 3.90 6.91 -1.11
CA PRO A 383 3.72 7.99 -2.05
C PRO A 383 2.74 7.59 -3.16
N PHE A 384 2.16 8.60 -3.81
CA PHE A 384 1.31 8.41 -4.98
C PHE A 384 1.91 9.25 -6.13
N PRO A 385 2.04 8.72 -7.35
CA PRO A 385 1.55 7.42 -7.85
C PRO A 385 2.55 6.25 -7.71
N HIS A 386 3.77 6.47 -7.21
CA HIS A 386 4.84 5.47 -7.16
C HIS A 386 5.08 4.90 -5.76
N LYS A 387 5.81 3.79 -5.63
CA LYS A 387 5.99 3.09 -4.34
C LYS A 387 7.10 3.69 -3.45
N TYR A 388 7.91 4.57 -4.02
CA TYR A 388 9.12 5.11 -3.40
C TYR A 388 9.13 6.63 -3.49
N SER A 389 9.65 7.31 -2.48
CA SER A 389 9.88 8.76 -2.46
C SER A 389 11.36 9.06 -2.16
N THR A 390 11.79 10.27 -2.50
CA THR A 390 13.12 10.79 -2.14
C THR A 390 13.37 10.79 -0.63
N ASP A 391 12.32 10.99 0.15
CA ASP A 391 12.37 11.09 1.60
C ASP A 391 12.72 9.74 2.25
N MET A 392 12.28 8.63 1.66
CA MET A 392 12.64 7.27 2.13
C MET A 392 14.14 6.98 1.99
N PHE A 393 14.81 7.65 1.04
CA PHE A 393 16.23 7.48 0.71
C PHE A 393 17.12 8.58 1.27
N SER A 394 16.59 9.45 2.14
CA SER A 394 17.32 10.53 2.76
C SER A 394 17.05 10.61 4.25
N SER A 395 17.97 11.27 4.96
CA SER A 395 17.88 11.53 6.40
C SER A 395 17.72 13.02 6.61
N GLU A 396 16.82 13.40 7.52
CA GLU A 396 16.63 14.77 7.95
C GLU A 396 17.89 15.27 8.67
N ARG A 397 18.42 16.40 8.22
CA ARG A 397 19.55 17.11 8.82
C ARG A 397 19.23 18.59 8.86
N PRO A 398 18.20 18.99 9.63
CA PRO A 398 17.77 20.37 9.71
C PRO A 398 18.89 21.24 10.28
N GLU A 399 18.95 22.47 9.79
CA GLU A 399 19.96 23.45 10.18
C GLU A 399 19.26 24.69 10.71
N PHE A 400 19.65 25.14 11.91
CA PHE A 400 19.04 26.29 12.58
C PHE A 400 20.12 27.30 12.95
N ILE A 401 19.89 28.57 12.62
CA ILE A 401 20.68 29.74 13.03
C ILE A 401 19.86 30.70 13.87
N SER A 402 18.53 30.67 13.74
CA SER A 402 17.64 31.51 14.53
C SER A 402 17.73 31.16 16.02
N SER A 403 17.64 32.19 16.87
CA SER A 403 17.57 31.96 18.31
C SER A 403 16.26 31.24 18.66
N PRO A 404 16.29 30.32 19.62
CA PRO A 404 15.09 29.59 20.03
C PRO A 404 14.04 30.56 20.59
N SER A 405 12.78 30.11 20.61
CA SER A 405 11.66 30.94 21.10
C SER A 405 11.91 31.43 22.54
N LYS A 406 11.29 32.55 22.92
CA LYS A 406 11.44 33.15 24.26
C LYS A 406 11.15 32.17 25.41
N GLU A 407 10.23 31.23 25.17
CA GLU A 407 9.89 30.17 26.12
C GLU A 407 11.04 29.17 26.31
N LEU A 408 11.71 28.78 25.22
CA LEU A 408 12.88 27.91 25.27
C LEU A 408 14.10 28.63 25.87
N LEU A 409 14.27 29.92 25.58
CA LEU A 409 15.30 30.75 26.23
C LEU A 409 15.06 30.90 27.73
N ALA A 410 13.80 30.97 28.17
CA ALA A 410 13.45 30.99 29.59
C ALA A 410 13.76 29.64 30.29
N LEU A 411 13.82 28.52 29.56
CA LEU A 411 14.33 27.26 30.12
C LEU A 411 15.84 27.30 30.37
N GLU A 412 16.62 27.92 29.48
CA GLU A 412 18.06 28.11 29.70
C GLU A 412 18.32 28.96 30.95
N SER A 413 17.52 30.00 31.17
CA SER A 413 17.67 30.86 32.35
C SER A 413 17.27 30.15 33.67
N ILE A 414 16.29 29.24 33.62
CA ILE A 414 15.99 28.33 34.74
C ILE A 414 17.15 27.39 35.03
N LEU A 415 17.74 26.78 34.00
CA LEU A 415 18.92 25.91 34.17
C LEU A 415 20.12 26.69 34.73
N GLY A 416 20.19 28.00 34.45
CA GLY A 416 21.14 28.95 35.05
C GLY A 416 20.86 29.33 36.51
N GLY A 417 19.76 28.88 37.11
CA GLY A 417 19.47 29.03 38.53
C GLY A 417 18.46 30.14 38.91
N GLU A 418 17.71 30.71 37.95
CA GLU A 418 16.70 31.73 38.26
C GLU A 418 15.40 31.12 38.83
N GLU A 419 15.24 31.17 40.16
CA GLU A 419 14.07 30.60 40.85
C GLU A 419 12.72 31.27 40.53
N VAL A 420 12.71 32.56 40.20
CA VAL A 420 11.46 33.32 40.00
C VAL A 420 10.79 32.91 38.69
N LEU A 421 11.56 32.85 37.60
CA LEU A 421 11.10 32.37 36.29
C LEU A 421 10.72 30.89 36.34
N ALA A 422 11.41 30.09 37.15
CA ALA A 422 11.07 28.68 37.36
C ALA A 422 9.65 28.49 37.95
N ARG A 423 9.22 29.38 38.87
CA ARG A 423 7.87 29.31 39.45
C ARG A 423 6.80 29.77 38.46
N GLU A 424 7.10 30.78 37.64
CA GLU A 424 6.18 31.30 36.63
C GLU A 424 5.95 30.31 35.48
N LEU A 425 7.02 29.72 34.93
CA LEU A 425 6.91 28.67 33.92
C LEU A 425 6.23 27.41 34.46
N ARG A 426 6.46 27.05 35.74
CA ARG A 426 5.73 25.94 36.38
C ARG A 426 4.23 26.24 36.48
N LYS A 427 3.84 27.50 36.71
CA LYS A 427 2.43 27.89 36.74
C LYS A 427 1.79 27.76 35.36
N ASN A 428 2.49 28.17 34.30
CA ASN A 428 2.02 28.03 32.92
C ASN A 428 1.97 26.56 32.49
N ALA A 429 2.92 25.73 32.92
CA ALA A 429 2.94 24.29 32.61
C ALA A 429 1.79 23.51 33.27
N VAL A 430 1.19 24.05 34.34
CA VAL A 430 0.03 23.46 35.03
C VAL A 430 -1.29 24.05 34.52
N GLU A 431 -1.25 24.98 33.55
CA GLU A 431 -2.45 25.50 32.92
C GLU A 431 -3.20 24.35 32.22
N PRO A 432 -4.51 24.20 32.48
CA PRO A 432 -5.27 23.13 31.85
C PRO A 432 -5.30 23.32 30.33
N LEU A 433 -5.18 22.22 29.60
CA LEU A 433 -5.34 22.20 28.15
C LEU A 433 -6.67 22.86 27.73
N PRO A 434 -6.73 23.48 26.53
CA PRO A 434 -7.96 24.07 26.03
C PRO A 434 -9.09 23.03 26.07
N LYS A 435 -10.30 23.48 26.43
CA LYS A 435 -11.48 22.61 26.44
C LYS A 435 -11.61 21.97 25.07
N THR A 436 -11.85 20.66 25.03
CA THR A 436 -11.87 19.82 23.82
C THR A 436 -12.93 20.21 22.79
N GLY A 437 -13.76 21.23 23.07
CA GLY A 437 -14.86 21.64 22.20
C GLY A 437 -15.91 20.56 21.98
N GLN A 438 -15.79 19.42 22.69
CA GLN A 438 -16.71 18.31 22.57
C GLN A 438 -18.08 18.80 23.05
N PRO A 439 -19.12 18.79 22.19
CA PRO A 439 -20.46 19.11 22.62
C PRO A 439 -20.83 18.16 23.76
N LEU A 440 -21.54 18.67 24.78
CA LEU A 440 -22.08 17.82 25.85
C LEU A 440 -22.79 16.62 25.20
N GLY A 441 -22.46 15.40 25.61
CA GLY A 441 -22.90 14.13 25.00
C GLY A 441 -24.40 13.85 25.01
N HIS A 442 -25.25 14.87 25.15
CA HIS A 442 -26.70 14.83 24.99
C HIS A 442 -27.18 14.96 23.53
N ALA A 443 -26.27 14.98 22.55
CA ALA A 443 -26.67 14.87 21.15
C ALA A 443 -27.17 13.44 20.89
N VAL A 444 -28.49 13.30 20.73
CA VAL A 444 -29.18 12.00 20.59
C VAL A 444 -28.51 11.15 19.52
N GLY A 445 -27.78 10.11 19.92
CA GLY A 445 -27.05 9.24 19.02
C GLY A 445 -27.99 8.34 18.21
N PHE A 446 -27.47 7.70 17.15
CA PHE A 446 -28.25 6.76 16.32
C PHE A 446 -28.97 5.67 17.15
N PHE A 447 -28.30 5.14 18.18
CA PHE A 447 -28.90 4.15 19.09
C PHE A 447 -30.00 4.73 19.98
N GLU A 448 -29.83 5.96 20.48
CA GLU A 448 -30.85 6.62 21.29
C GLU A 448 -32.06 7.00 20.45
N GLN A 449 -31.87 7.41 19.19
CA GLN A 449 -32.96 7.57 18.23
C GLN A 449 -33.74 6.26 18.03
N GLY A 450 -33.03 5.12 17.94
CA GLY A 450 -33.65 3.80 17.90
C GLY A 450 -34.47 3.47 19.16
N ILE A 451 -33.93 3.79 20.35
CA ILE A 451 -34.64 3.60 21.63
C ILE A 451 -35.86 4.51 21.72
N PHE A 452 -35.77 5.79 21.35
CA PHE A 452 -36.89 6.72 21.36
C PHE A 452 -37.97 6.33 20.35
N LEU A 453 -37.59 5.87 19.16
CA LEU A 453 -38.52 5.35 18.16
C LEU A 453 -39.23 4.09 18.69
N GLY A 454 -38.49 3.16 19.30
CA GLY A 454 -39.04 1.96 19.91
C GLY A 454 -39.97 2.25 21.09
N ALA A 455 -39.59 3.16 21.97
CA ALA A 455 -40.40 3.62 23.09
C ALA A 455 -41.66 4.35 22.61
N GLY A 456 -41.55 5.18 21.58
CA GLY A 456 -42.68 5.86 20.95
C GLY A 456 -43.69 4.88 20.35
N LEU A 457 -43.21 3.87 19.61
CA LEU A 457 -44.04 2.79 19.08
C LEU A 457 -44.72 2.02 20.21
N PHE A 458 -43.98 1.62 21.26
CA PHE A 458 -44.53 0.86 22.37
C PHE A 458 -45.61 1.64 23.15
N LEU A 459 -45.33 2.90 23.50
CA LEU A 459 -46.26 3.78 24.20
C LEU A 459 -47.52 4.08 23.37
N SER A 460 -47.41 4.14 22.04
CA SER A 460 -48.56 4.34 21.15
C SER A 460 -49.60 3.23 21.24
N PHE A 461 -49.21 2.00 21.63
CA PHE A 461 -50.15 0.90 21.86
C PHE A 461 -50.62 0.82 23.32
N VAL A 462 -49.72 1.04 24.27
CA VAL A 462 -50.01 0.87 25.70
C VAL A 462 -50.91 1.97 26.26
N ILE A 463 -50.71 3.24 25.86
CA ILE A 463 -51.50 4.35 26.39
C ILE A 463 -52.98 4.24 25.97
N PRO A 464 -53.33 4.01 24.69
CA PRO A 464 -54.74 3.89 24.29
C PRO A 464 -55.42 2.65 24.87
N SER A 465 -54.69 1.54 25.03
CA SER A 465 -55.26 0.31 25.61
C SER A 465 -55.54 0.46 27.10
N LEU A 466 -54.66 1.11 27.86
CA LEU A 466 -54.90 1.45 29.27
C LEU A 466 -56.02 2.51 29.41
N ALA A 467 -56.06 3.53 28.55
CA ALA A 467 -57.11 4.54 28.55
C ALA A 467 -58.48 3.93 28.22
N TYR A 468 -58.53 3.01 27.24
CA TYR A 468 -59.75 2.29 26.90
C TYR A 468 -60.17 1.34 28.03
N GLY A 469 -59.24 0.58 28.60
CA GLY A 469 -59.51 -0.32 29.73
C GLY A 469 -60.06 0.41 30.95
N SER A 470 -59.44 1.55 31.31
CA SER A 470 -59.91 2.40 32.41
C SER A 470 -61.26 3.06 32.11
N TRP A 471 -61.51 3.48 30.87
CA TRP A 471 -62.83 3.97 30.45
C TRP A 471 -63.92 2.89 30.55
N VAL A 472 -63.63 1.66 30.11
CA VAL A 472 -64.56 0.53 30.21
C VAL A 472 -64.87 0.19 31.67
N LEU A 473 -63.84 0.09 32.51
CA LEU A 473 -63.99 -0.17 33.95
C LEU A 473 -64.76 0.95 34.66
N GLY A 474 -64.44 2.21 34.38
CA GLY A 474 -65.15 3.36 34.94
C GLY A 474 -66.62 3.40 34.52
N ARG A 475 -66.93 3.08 33.27
CA ARG A 475 -68.32 2.99 32.77
C ARG A 475 -69.08 1.81 33.40
N GLY A 476 -68.40 0.69 33.65
CA GLY A 476 -68.94 -0.45 34.39
C GLY A 476 -69.27 -0.10 35.85
N ALA A 477 -68.33 0.54 36.55
CA ALA A 477 -68.50 0.99 37.93
C ALA A 477 -69.64 2.02 38.06
N TRP A 478 -69.76 2.97 37.12
CA TRP A 478 -70.87 3.93 37.11
C TRP A 478 -72.23 3.24 36.90
N ARG A 479 -72.32 2.23 36.02
CA ARG A 479 -73.55 1.46 35.86
C ARG A 479 -73.93 0.67 37.11
N LEU A 480 -72.95 0.18 37.86
CA LEU A 480 -73.16 -0.51 39.14
C LEU A 480 -73.60 0.45 40.26
N ALA A 481 -73.06 1.68 40.31
CA ALA A 481 -73.44 2.68 41.30
C ALA A 481 -74.81 3.34 41.07
N LYS A 482 -75.44 3.08 39.92
CA LYS A 482 -76.77 3.60 39.54
C LYS A 482 -77.91 2.58 39.73
N ARG A 483 -77.57 1.34 40.09
CA ARG A 483 -78.49 0.33 40.61
C ARG A 483 -78.45 0.37 42.12
#